data_AF-A0A3C0QPN0-F1
#
_entry.id   AF-A0A3C0QPN0-F1
#
_cell.length_a   1.000
_cell.length_b   1.000
_cell.length_c   1.000
_cell.angle_alpha   90.00
_cell.angle_beta   90.00
_cell.angle_gamma   90.00
#
_symmetry.space_group_name_H-M   'P 1'
#
loop_
_entity.id
_entity.type
_entity.pdbx_description
1 polymer ?
#
loop_
_entity_poly.entity_id
_entity_poly.type
_entity_poly.pdbx_seq_one_letter_code
_entity_poly.pdbx_strand_id
1 'polypeptide(L)' 'MKKISVCFGALAILLSNIMCVVVAYNYSDMLWGIQYAGYSAPAWTAFLSAIPFVVGIAICIGLAIVFKRKCA' A
#
# COMPACT_ATOMS: atom_id res chain seq x y z
N MET A 1 25.85 5.60 1.13
CA MET A 1 24.66 4.91 0.58
C MET A 1 23.39 5.79 0.51
N LYS A 2 23.52 7.12 0.35
CA LYS A 2 22.36 8.03 0.30
C LYS A 2 21.41 7.74 -0.87
N LYS A 3 21.94 7.33 -2.04
CA LYS A 3 21.15 6.92 -3.22
C LYS A 3 20.22 5.72 -2.94
N ILE A 4 20.68 4.75 -2.17
CA ILE A 4 19.89 3.54 -1.82
C ILE A 4 18.73 3.93 -0.87
N SER A 5 19.00 4.76 0.14
CA SER A 5 17.96 5.29 1.03
C SER A 5 16.90 6.11 0.26
N VAL A 6 17.33 6.90 -0.72
CA VAL A 6 16.42 7.64 -1.63
C VAL A 6 15.59 6.69 -2.50
N CYS A 7 16.19 5.62 -3.06
CA CYS A 7 15.44 4.59 -3.79
C CYS A 7 14.35 3.96 -2.93
N PHE A 8 14.65 3.54 -1.69
CA PHE A 8 13.64 2.97 -0.79
C PHE A 8 12.55 3.98 -0.40
N GLY A 9 12.89 5.26 -0.25
CA GLY A 9 11.92 6.34 -0.04
C GLY A 9 10.98 6.51 -1.24
N ALA A 10 11.52 6.56 -2.46
CA ALA A 10 10.73 6.63 -3.68
C ALA A 10 9.84 5.39 -3.86
N LEU A 11 10.35 4.21 -3.52
CA LEU A 11 9.61 2.95 -3.59
C LEU A 11 8.45 2.92 -2.60
N ALA A 12 8.62 3.49 -1.39
CA ALA A 12 7.55 3.63 -0.41
C ALA A 12 6.43 4.58 -0.91
N ILE A 13 6.80 5.71 -1.55
CA ILE A 13 5.82 6.64 -2.15
C ILE A 13 5.07 5.96 -3.29
N LEU A 14 5.77 5.21 -4.15
CA LEU A 14 5.16 4.45 -5.23
C LEU A 14 4.17 3.40 -4.69
N LEU A 15 4.57 2.63 -3.68
CA LEU A 15 3.70 1.64 -3.04
C LEU A 15 2.46 2.28 -2.42
N SER A 16 2.58 3.47 -1.83
CA SER A 16 1.43 4.20 -1.27
C SER A 16 0.44 4.63 -2.36
N ASN A 17 0.92 5.05 -3.53
CA ASN A 17 0.04 5.41 -4.64
C ASN A 17 -0.68 4.16 -5.20
N ILE A 18 0.06 3.06 -5.39
CA ILE A 18 -0.53 1.79 -5.85
C ILE A 18 -1.57 1.28 -4.84
N MET A 19 -1.29 1.36 -3.55
CA MET A 19 -2.25 1.02 -2.49
C MET A 19 -3.56 1.79 -2.66
N CYS A 20 -3.50 3.12 -2.83
CA CYS A 20 -4.70 3.94 -3.00
C CYS A 20 -5.51 3.52 -4.24
N VAL A 21 -4.84 3.29 -5.37
CA VAL A 21 -5.50 2.86 -6.62
C VAL A 21 -6.18 1.50 -6.44
N VAL A 22 -5.48 0.53 -5.87
CA VAL A 22 -6.00 -0.83 -5.66
C VAL A 22 -7.18 -0.84 -4.69
N VAL A 23 -7.09 -0.12 -3.57
CA VAL A 23 -8.18 -0.02 -2.59
C VAL A 23 -9.40 0.66 -3.20
N ALA A 24 -9.21 1.76 -3.95
CA ALA A 24 -10.32 2.46 -4.60
C ALA A 24 -11.01 1.60 -5.67
N TYR A 25 -10.23 0.84 -6.44
CA TYR A 25 -10.76 -0.09 -7.42
C TYR A 25 -11.57 -1.21 -6.74
N ASN A 26 -10.99 -1.89 -5.76
CA ASN A 26 -11.66 -2.97 -5.03
C ASN A 26 -12.91 -2.48 -4.28
N TYR A 27 -12.89 -1.26 -3.74
CA TYR A 27 -14.05 -0.66 -3.09
C TYR A 27 -15.17 -0.40 -4.09
N SER A 28 -14.84 0.11 -5.27
CA SER A 28 -15.82 0.36 -6.35
C SER A 28 -16.40 -0.95 -6.90
N ASP A 29 -15.57 -1.98 -7.07
CA ASP A 29 -15.99 -3.32 -7.45
C ASP A 29 -16.94 -3.93 -6.42
N MET A 30 -16.62 -3.80 -5.12
CA MET A 30 -17.50 -4.26 -4.06
C MET A 30 -18.84 -3.52 -4.03
N LEU A 31 -18.86 -2.19 -4.21
CA LEU A 31 -20.12 -1.44 -4.27
C LEU A 31 -21.00 -1.93 -5.41
N TRP A 32 -20.40 -2.15 -6.58
CA TRP A 32 -21.11 -2.70 -7.73
C TRP A 32 -21.58 -4.14 -7.46
N GLY A 33 -20.72 -4.98 -6.88
CA GLY A 33 -21.03 -6.36 -6.53
C GLY A 33 -22.12 -6.50 -5.47
N ILE A 34 -22.19 -5.58 -4.50
CA ILE A 34 -23.29 -5.52 -3.52
C ILE A 34 -24.60 -5.15 -4.22
N GLN A 35 -24.57 -4.19 -5.15
CA GLN A 35 -25.76 -3.71 -5.82
C GLN A 35 -26.31 -4.67 -6.89
N TYR A 36 -25.43 -5.37 -7.62
CA TYR A 36 -25.82 -6.14 -8.81
C TYR A 36 -25.44 -7.62 -8.79
N ALA A 37 -24.40 -8.02 -8.05
CA ALA A 37 -23.89 -9.40 -8.03
C ALA A 37 -24.25 -10.19 -6.75
N GLY A 38 -24.98 -9.57 -5.82
CA GLY A 38 -25.41 -10.21 -4.57
C GLY A 38 -24.28 -10.45 -3.56
N TYR A 39 -23.22 -9.64 -3.60
CA TYR A 39 -22.15 -9.74 -2.60
C TYR A 39 -22.71 -9.52 -1.20
N SER A 40 -22.49 -10.50 -0.31
CA SER A 40 -22.88 -10.42 1.10
C SER A 40 -21.83 -9.70 1.96
N ALA A 41 -20.60 -9.58 1.45
CA ALA A 41 -19.51 -8.93 2.16
C ALA A 41 -19.64 -7.40 2.05
N PRO A 42 -19.42 -6.66 3.15
CA PRO A 42 -19.53 -5.20 3.17
C PRO A 42 -18.34 -4.52 2.50
N ALA A 43 -18.56 -3.39 1.80
CA ALA A 43 -17.54 -2.71 0.97
C ALA A 43 -16.22 -2.36 1.69
N TRP A 44 -16.24 -2.26 3.03
CA TRP A 44 -15.02 -2.03 3.80
C TRP A 44 -14.04 -3.23 3.77
N THR A 45 -14.45 -4.43 3.35
CA THR A 45 -13.49 -5.54 3.22
C THR A 45 -12.46 -5.27 2.12
N ALA A 46 -12.73 -4.35 1.19
CA ALA A 46 -11.73 -3.85 0.25
C ALA A 46 -10.52 -3.21 0.96
N PHE A 47 -10.67 -2.65 2.17
CA PHE A 47 -9.54 -2.12 2.93
C PHE A 47 -8.57 -3.19 3.43
N LEU A 48 -8.96 -4.48 3.49
CA LEU A 48 -8.01 -5.55 3.81
C LEU A 48 -6.93 -5.67 2.74
N SER A 49 -7.19 -5.30 1.49
CA SER A 49 -6.16 -5.28 0.46
C SER A 49 -5.07 -4.23 0.73
N ALA A 50 -5.30 -3.26 1.63
CA ALA A 50 -4.29 -2.29 2.05
C ALA A 50 -3.21 -2.89 2.97
N ILE A 51 -3.55 -3.92 3.75
CA ILE A 51 -2.64 -4.56 4.73
C ILE A 51 -1.28 -4.94 4.10
N PRO A 52 -1.20 -5.69 2.98
CA PRO A 52 0.09 -6.06 2.38
C PRO A 52 0.90 -4.84 1.94
N PHE A 53 0.26 -3.77 1.46
CA PHE A 53 0.96 -2.53 1.09
C PHE A 53 1.52 -1.80 2.29
N VAL A 54 0.76 -1.69 3.39
CA VAL A 54 1.22 -1.05 4.63
C VAL A 54 2.43 -1.80 5.19
N VAL A 55 2.42 -3.13 5.18
CA VAL A 55 3.57 -3.95 5.58
C VAL A 55 4.78 -3.67 4.68
N GLY A 56 4.59 -3.63 3.35
CA GLY A 56 5.65 -3.30 2.40
C GLY A 56 6.24 -1.90 2.60
N ILE A 57 5.39 -0.90 2.83
CA ILE A 57 5.80 0.49 3.11
C ILE A 57 6.61 0.55 4.41
N ALA A 58 6.16 -0.09 5.48
CA ALA A 58 6.86 -0.13 6.76
C ALA A 58 8.27 -0.73 6.62
N ILE A 59 8.40 -1.83 5.87
CA ILE A 59 9.71 -2.45 5.58
C ILE A 59 10.59 -1.49 4.77
N CYS A 60 10.06 -0.85 3.73
CA CYS A 60 10.81 0.11 2.91
C CYS A 60 11.32 1.29 3.73
N ILE A 61 10.47 1.85 4.62
CA ILE A 61 10.84 2.94 5.52
C ILE A 61 11.90 2.47 6.53
N GLY A 62 11.73 1.30 7.13
CA GLY A 62 12.69 0.72 8.07
C GLY A 62 14.07 0.55 7.44
N LEU A 63 14.14 -0.02 6.24
CA LEU A 63 15.38 -0.15 5.48
C LEU A 63 15.97 1.23 5.12
N ALA A 64 15.15 2.18 4.67
CA ALA A 64 15.61 3.52 4.36
C ALA A 64 16.26 4.22 5.56
N ILE A 65 15.72 4.03 6.77
CA ILE A 65 16.28 4.56 8.03
C ILE A 65 17.58 3.86 8.39
N VAL A 66 17.63 2.53 8.33
CA VAL A 66 18.83 1.74 8.65
C VAL A 66 19.99 2.12 7.72
N PHE A 67 19.73 2.24 6.42
CA PHE A 67 20.75 2.66 5.44
C PHE A 67 21.17 4.13 5.60
N LYS A 68 20.28 5.00 6.08
CA LYS A 68 20.65 6.38 6.44
C LYS A 68 21.56 6.41 7.67
N ARG A 69 21.23 5.64 8.72
CA ARG A 69 22.02 5.57 9.97
C ARG A 69 23.39 4.94 9.79
N LYS A 70 23.53 3.90 8.96
CA LYS A 70 24.85 3.29 8.64
C LYS A 70 25.78 4.18 7.81
N CYS A 71 25.33 5.36 7.37
CA CYS A 71 26.10 6.29 6.54
C CYS A 71 26.27 7.68 7.18
N ALA A 72 25.79 7.86 8.40
CA ALA A 72 26.09 9.00 9.27
C ALA A 72 27.20 8.56 10.24
#